data_AF-A0A8T3YN98-F1
#
_entry.id   AF-A0A8T3YN98-F1
#
_cell.length_a   1.000
_cell.length_b   1.000
_cell.length_c   1.000
_cell.angle_alpha   90.00
_cell.angle_beta   90.00
_cell.angle_gamma   90.00
#
_symmetry.space_group_name_H-M   'P 1'
#
loop_
_entity.id
_entity.type
_entity.pdbx_description
1 polymer ?
#
loop_
_entity_poly.entity_id
_entity_poly.type
_entity_poly.pdbx_seq_one_letter_code
_entity_poly.pdbx_strand_id
1 'polypeptide(L)'
;MIKMKIESHIRNLKESLDEIADAIKQGIVNKQRTIGFHTSAACADMFEILLHKKSLIPPDILIKHEWFASKNKINEKFRFEFDGKKEIVEMISEIERKRNILCYGKPQREEDLEKIIILFNQIKEKFKELGLNEIE
;
A
#
# COMPACT_ATOMS: atom_id res chain seq x y z
N MET A 1 -6.43 17.36 16.23
CA MET A 1 -7.05 16.07 15.87
C MET A 1 -6.61 15.53 14.50
N ILE A 2 -6.53 16.34 13.43
CA ILE A 2 -6.04 15.91 12.10
C ILE A 2 -4.62 15.32 12.14
N LYS A 3 -3.73 15.99 12.87
CA LYS A 3 -2.32 15.60 13.02
C LYS A 3 -2.14 14.18 13.60
N MET A 4 -2.97 13.81 14.59
CA MET A 4 -2.87 12.51 15.28
C MET A 4 -3.25 11.31 14.41
N LYS A 5 -4.08 11.49 13.38
CA LYS A 5 -4.49 10.41 12.47
C LYS A 5 -3.48 10.19 11.36
N ILE A 6 -2.99 11.26 10.74
CA ILE A 6 -1.86 11.15 9.80
C ILE A 6 -0.66 10.52 10.52
N GLU A 7 -0.40 10.89 11.78
CA GLU A 7 0.63 10.25 12.60
C GLU A 7 0.40 8.75 12.83
N SER A 8 -0.84 8.28 12.99
CA SER A 8 -1.11 6.83 13.08
C SER A 8 -0.84 6.12 11.77
N HIS A 9 -1.23 6.69 10.62
CA HIS A 9 -0.92 6.10 9.32
C HIS A 9 0.58 6.08 9.04
N ILE A 10 1.31 7.14 9.42
CA ILE A 10 2.78 7.17 9.31
C ILE A 10 3.42 6.08 10.18
N ARG A 11 2.92 5.86 11.41
CA ARG A 11 3.42 4.77 12.27
C ARG A 11 3.16 3.40 11.65
N ASN A 12 1.94 3.15 11.17
CA ASN A 12 1.57 1.88 10.53
C ASN A 12 2.38 1.63 9.23
N LEU A 13 2.62 2.69 8.46
CA LEU A 13 3.47 2.65 7.28
C LEU A 13 4.89 2.23 7.64
N LYS A 14 5.49 2.86 8.65
CA LYS A 14 6.85 2.52 9.13
C LYS A 14 6.94 1.07 9.60
N GLU A 15 5.99 0.64 10.43
CA GLU A 15 5.90 -0.75 10.88
C GLU A 15 5.83 -1.71 9.68
N SER A 16 5.01 -1.41 8.68
CA SER A 16 4.91 -2.24 7.49
C SER A 16 6.18 -2.25 6.65
N LEU A 17 6.89 -1.13 6.55
CA LEU A 17 8.18 -1.06 5.85
C LEU A 17 9.26 -1.89 6.57
N ASP A 18 9.31 -1.81 7.90
CA ASP A 18 10.24 -2.58 8.73
C ASP A 18 9.97 -4.09 8.60
N GLU A 19 8.71 -4.50 8.70
CA GLU A 19 8.30 -5.90 8.55
C GLU A 19 8.59 -6.46 7.15
N ILE A 20 8.43 -5.65 6.10
CA ILE A 20 8.82 -6.04 4.72
C ILE A 20 10.34 -6.20 4.64
N ALA A 21 11.11 -5.25 5.18
CA ALA A 21 12.57 -5.32 5.14
C ALA A 21 13.10 -6.55 5.89
N ASP A 22 12.52 -6.87 7.04
CA ASP A 22 12.90 -8.04 7.82
C ASP A 22 12.43 -9.35 7.18
N ALA A 23 11.27 -9.36 6.51
CA ALA A 23 10.82 -10.49 5.71
C ALA A 23 11.78 -10.79 4.55
N ILE A 24 12.31 -9.76 3.89
CA ILE A 24 13.31 -9.90 2.83
C ILE A 24 14.59 -10.52 3.39
N LYS A 25 15.11 -10.02 4.53
CA LYS A 25 16.31 -10.57 5.17
C LYS A 25 16.16 -12.03 5.61
N GLN A 26 14.97 -12.41 6.09
CA GLN A 26 14.68 -13.77 6.57
C GLN A 26 14.32 -14.76 5.45
N GLY A 27 14.19 -14.29 4.21
CA GLY A 27 13.76 -15.07 3.05
C GLY A 27 12.26 -14.94 2.78
N ILE A 28 11.94 -14.36 1.63
CA ILE A 28 10.57 -13.96 1.25
C ILE A 28 9.60 -15.13 1.16
N VAL A 29 10.08 -16.33 0.79
CA VAL A 29 9.26 -17.55 0.72
C VAL A 29 8.73 -17.95 2.10
N ASN A 30 9.58 -17.88 3.12
CA ASN A 30 9.22 -18.20 4.51
C ASN A 30 8.29 -17.14 5.12
N LYS A 31 8.30 -15.93 4.56
CA LYS A 31 7.58 -14.76 5.05
C LYS A 31 6.54 -14.25 4.06
N GLN A 32 6.05 -15.11 3.16
CA GLN A 32 5.10 -14.70 2.11
C GLN A 32 3.85 -13.99 2.65
N ARG A 33 3.34 -14.42 3.81
CA ARG A 33 2.18 -13.79 4.45
C ARG A 33 2.51 -12.38 4.92
N THR A 34 3.70 -12.18 5.49
CA THR A 34 4.20 -10.86 5.89
C THR A 34 4.33 -9.96 4.66
N ILE A 35 4.94 -10.45 3.57
CA ILE A 35 5.04 -9.71 2.31
C ILE A 35 3.65 -9.31 1.79
N GLY A 36 2.72 -10.26 1.69
CA GLY A 36 1.38 -9.98 1.18
C GLY A 36 0.57 -9.00 2.03
N PHE A 37 0.63 -9.15 3.36
CA PHE A 37 -0.10 -8.29 4.28
C PHE A 37 0.48 -6.86 4.29
N HIS A 38 1.78 -6.73 4.54
CA HIS A 38 2.39 -5.42 4.77
C HIS A 38 2.54 -4.61 3.49
N THR A 39 2.75 -5.23 2.32
CA THR A 39 2.77 -4.47 1.04
C THR A 39 1.40 -3.85 0.74
N SER A 40 0.31 -4.59 0.95
CA SER A 40 -1.05 -4.04 0.77
C SER A 40 -1.38 -2.96 1.83
N ALA A 41 -1.09 -3.22 3.10
CA ALA A 41 -1.34 -2.27 4.19
C ALA A 41 -0.58 -0.96 3.97
N ALA A 42 0.73 -1.05 3.68
CA ALA A 42 1.56 0.10 3.38
C ALA A 42 1.03 0.89 2.17
N CYS A 43 0.56 0.23 1.12
CA CYS A 43 -0.06 0.92 -0.03
C CYS A 43 -1.30 1.72 0.36
N ALA A 44 -2.16 1.17 1.22
CA ALA A 44 -3.34 1.88 1.71
C ALA A 44 -2.95 3.09 2.58
N ASP A 45 -2.01 2.93 3.50
CA ASP A 45 -1.52 4.01 4.37
C ASP A 45 -0.83 5.11 3.54
N MET A 46 0.02 4.77 2.55
CA MET A 46 0.64 5.76 1.65
C MET A 46 -0.41 6.57 0.90
N PHE A 47 -1.46 5.90 0.39
CA PHE A 47 -2.54 6.55 -0.32
C PHE A 47 -3.32 7.50 0.60
N GLU A 48 -3.65 7.07 1.81
CA GLU A 48 -4.37 7.88 2.80
C GLU A 48 -3.57 9.11 3.24
N ILE A 49 -2.28 8.95 3.53
CA ILE A 49 -1.39 10.06 3.90
C ILE A 49 -1.31 11.08 2.77
N LEU A 50 -1.14 10.63 1.52
CA LEU A 50 -1.08 11.53 0.36
C LEU A 50 -2.37 12.34 0.22
N LEU A 51 -3.53 11.70 0.35
CA LEU A 51 -4.82 12.36 0.19
C LEU A 51 -5.09 13.37 1.31
N HIS A 52 -4.72 13.06 2.55
CA HIS A 52 -4.78 14.03 3.64
C HIS A 52 -3.83 15.21 3.42
N LYS A 53 -2.59 14.96 2.99
CA LYS A 53 -1.62 16.02 2.68
C LYS A 53 -2.11 16.97 1.59
N LYS A 54 -2.74 16.42 0.55
CA LYS A 54 -3.36 17.20 -0.55
C LYS A 54 -4.72 17.79 -0.17
N SER A 55 -5.20 17.59 1.06
CA SER A 55 -6.54 18.00 1.51
C SER A 55 -7.68 17.51 0.60
N LEU A 56 -7.49 16.35 -0.04
CA LEU A 56 -8.46 15.74 -0.96
C LEU A 56 -9.52 14.90 -0.23
N ILE A 57 -9.23 14.49 1.00
CA ILE A 57 -10.18 13.78 1.87
C ILE A 57 -10.23 14.43 3.26
N PRO A 58 -11.42 14.45 3.88
CA PRO A 58 -11.56 14.78 5.29
C PRO A 58 -10.72 13.87 6.20
N PRO A 59 -10.22 14.37 7.33
CA PRO A 59 -9.38 13.64 8.29
C PRO A 59 -10.09 12.47 9.00
N ASP A 60 -11.40 12.34 8.84
CA ASP A 60 -12.24 11.28 9.39
C ASP A 60 -12.45 10.09 8.48
N ILE A 61 -12.08 10.21 7.19
CA ILE A 61 -12.12 9.09 6.26
C ILE A 61 -10.94 8.16 6.53
N LEU A 62 -11.26 6.90 6.86
CA LEU A 62 -10.31 5.80 6.92
C LEU A 62 -10.38 5.00 5.61
N ILE A 63 -9.26 4.86 4.91
CA ILE A 63 -9.17 4.08 3.68
C ILE A 63 -8.91 2.62 4.03
N LYS A 64 -9.82 1.74 3.59
CA LYS A 64 -9.65 0.29 3.78
C LYS A 64 -8.93 -0.30 2.58
N HIS A 65 -7.92 -1.15 2.82
CA HIS A 65 -7.21 -1.86 1.75
C HIS A 65 -8.16 -2.64 0.81
N GLU A 66 -9.26 -3.19 1.35
CA GLU A 66 -10.29 -3.91 0.59
C GLU A 66 -10.96 -3.05 -0.50
N TRP A 67 -10.88 -1.72 -0.40
CA TRP A 67 -11.41 -0.84 -1.45
C TRP A 67 -10.59 -0.94 -2.73
N PHE A 68 -9.30 -1.28 -2.63
CA PHE A 68 -8.42 -1.50 -3.77
C PHE A 68 -8.66 -2.86 -4.45
N ALA A 69 -9.46 -3.76 -3.87
CA ALA A 69 -9.84 -5.01 -4.55
C ALA A 69 -10.68 -4.76 -5.82
N SER A 70 -11.32 -3.59 -5.94
CA SER A 70 -12.11 -3.18 -7.11
C SER A 70 -11.80 -1.75 -7.53
N LYS A 71 -11.29 -1.60 -8.76
CA LYS A 71 -11.05 -0.29 -9.38
C LYS A 71 -12.33 0.56 -9.47
N ASN A 72 -13.49 -0.05 -9.64
CA ASN A 72 -14.75 0.70 -9.70
C ASN A 72 -15.10 1.28 -8.32
N LYS A 73 -14.95 0.47 -7.26
CA LYS A 73 -15.24 0.88 -5.88
C LYS A 73 -14.35 2.04 -5.42
N ILE A 74 -13.07 2.03 -5.80
CA ILE A 74 -12.14 3.10 -5.43
C ILE A 74 -12.43 4.40 -6.20
N ASN A 75 -12.77 4.31 -7.50
CA ASN A 75 -13.14 5.46 -8.32
C ASN A 75 -14.49 6.07 -7.91
N GLU A 76 -15.43 5.25 -7.44
CA GLU A 76 -16.71 5.74 -6.90
C GLU A 76 -16.51 6.50 -5.58
N LYS A 77 -15.60 6.03 -4.72
CA LYS A 77 -15.28 6.64 -3.42
C LYS A 77 -14.44 7.91 -3.54
N PHE A 78 -13.48 7.93 -4.47
CA PHE A 78 -12.60 9.07 -4.70
C PHE A 78 -12.85 9.61 -6.11
N ARG A 79 -13.85 10.49 -6.25
CA ARG A 79 -14.24 11.10 -7.53
C ARG A 79 -13.33 12.24 -7.97
N PHE A 80 -12.39 12.67 -7.13
CA PHE A 80 -11.40 13.69 -7.47
C PHE A 80 -10.24 13.05 -8.26
N GLU A 81 -9.62 13.82 -9.15
CA GLU A 81 -8.46 13.38 -9.93
C GLU A 81 -7.17 14.02 -9.38
N PHE A 82 -6.07 13.28 -9.46
CA PHE A 82 -4.73 13.79 -9.19
C PHE A 82 -3.70 13.03 -10.03
N ASP A 83 -2.54 13.64 -10.24
CA ASP A 83 -1.50 13.09 -11.09
C ASP A 83 -1.11 11.67 -10.69
N GLY A 84 -1.14 10.75 -11.65
CA GLY A 84 -0.79 9.35 -11.44
C GLY A 84 -1.84 8.51 -10.70
N LYS A 85 -3.01 9.06 -10.31
CA LYS A 85 -4.05 8.33 -9.56
C LYS A 85 -4.41 6.99 -10.19
N LYS A 86 -4.75 6.98 -11.48
CA LYS A 86 -5.21 5.77 -12.19
C LYS A 86 -4.15 4.67 -12.17
N GLU A 87 -2.90 5.05 -12.40
CA GLU A 87 -1.75 4.14 -12.42
C GLU A 87 -1.48 3.58 -11.01
N ILE A 88 -1.40 4.46 -10.01
CA ILE A 88 -1.20 4.06 -8.60
C ILE A 88 -2.32 3.12 -8.15
N VAL A 89 -3.57 3.47 -8.40
CA VAL A 89 -4.73 2.63 -8.08
C VAL A 89 -4.61 1.26 -8.75
N GLU A 90 -4.20 1.22 -10.01
CA GLU A 90 -4.02 -0.04 -10.74
C GLU A 90 -2.94 -0.93 -10.12
N MET A 91 -1.80 -0.35 -9.75
CA MET A 91 -0.69 -1.07 -9.10
C MET A 91 -1.09 -1.58 -7.71
N ILE A 92 -1.76 -0.74 -6.90
CA ILE A 92 -2.23 -1.16 -5.56
C ILE A 92 -3.29 -2.26 -5.67
N SER A 93 -4.22 -2.15 -6.64
CA SER A 93 -5.20 -3.21 -6.91
C SER A 93 -4.54 -4.54 -7.27
N GLU A 94 -3.40 -4.51 -7.96
CA GLU A 94 -2.66 -5.73 -8.26
C GLU A 94 -2.06 -6.37 -7.00
N ILE A 95 -1.43 -5.58 -6.13
CA ILE A 95 -0.96 -6.05 -4.82
C ILE A 95 -2.11 -6.64 -4.01
N GLU A 96 -3.26 -5.97 -3.94
CA GLU A 96 -4.41 -6.44 -3.14
C GLU A 96 -4.98 -7.77 -3.66
N ARG A 97 -5.00 -7.98 -4.99
CA ARG A 97 -5.40 -9.28 -5.55
C ARG A 97 -4.43 -10.39 -5.16
N LYS A 98 -3.13 -10.10 -5.11
CA LYS A 98 -2.09 -11.06 -4.72
C LYS A 98 -2.06 -11.30 -3.22
N ARG A 99 -2.37 -10.29 -2.40
CA ARG A 99 -2.45 -10.39 -0.92
C ARG A 99 -3.27 -11.61 -0.49
N ASN A 100 -4.45 -11.82 -1.05
CA ASN A 100 -5.31 -12.92 -0.63
C ASN A 100 -4.66 -14.29 -0.84
N ILE A 101 -3.93 -14.46 -1.95
CA ILE A 101 -3.19 -15.68 -2.25
C ILE A 101 -2.00 -15.83 -1.29
N LEU A 102 -1.26 -14.74 -1.03
CA LEU A 102 -0.09 -14.77 -0.15
C LEU A 102 -0.44 -14.99 1.32
N CYS A 103 -1.58 -14.44 1.78
CA CYS A 103 -1.99 -14.51 3.17
C CYS A 103 -2.70 -15.82 3.51
N TYR A 104 -3.57 -16.30 2.61
CA TYR A 104 -4.48 -17.42 2.89
C TYR A 104 -4.33 -18.61 1.94
N GLY A 105 -3.60 -18.44 0.84
CA GLY A 105 -3.43 -19.46 -0.19
C GLY A 105 -2.25 -20.40 0.05
N LYS A 106 -1.90 -21.14 -1.01
CA LYS A 106 -0.76 -22.05 -1.02
C LYS A 106 0.55 -21.27 -1.16
N PRO A 107 1.69 -21.85 -0.71
CA PRO A 107 3.01 -21.27 -0.96
C PRO A 107 3.21 -20.88 -2.42
N GLN A 108 3.61 -19.63 -2.64
CA GLN A 108 3.97 -19.12 -3.96
C GLN A 108 5.45 -19.33 -4.26
N ARG A 109 5.80 -19.30 -5.54
CA ARG A 109 7.19 -19.35 -5.99
C ARG A 109 7.88 -18.04 -5.64
N GLU A 110 9.18 -18.11 -5.40
CA GLU A 110 10.02 -16.94 -5.08
C GLU A 110 9.88 -15.82 -6.12
N GLU A 111 9.93 -16.16 -7.41
CA GLU A 111 9.72 -15.22 -8.53
C GLU A 111 8.41 -14.41 -8.42
N ASP A 112 7.35 -15.03 -7.93
CA ASP A 112 6.04 -14.37 -7.80
C ASP A 112 6.01 -13.42 -6.60
N LEU A 113 6.81 -13.68 -5.57
CA LEU A 113 7.02 -12.79 -4.42
C LEU A 113 7.94 -11.62 -4.77
N GLU A 114 9.01 -11.87 -5.52
CA GLU A 114 9.90 -10.82 -6.02
C GLU A 114 9.17 -9.80 -6.88
N LYS A 115 8.26 -10.25 -7.77
CA LYS A 115 7.42 -9.35 -8.57
C LYS A 115 6.58 -8.41 -7.70
N ILE A 116 6.07 -8.91 -6.57
CA ILE A 116 5.26 -8.09 -5.64
C ILE A 116 6.14 -7.06 -4.94
N ILE A 117 7.36 -7.43 -4.55
CA ILE A 117 8.32 -6.50 -3.94
C ILE A 117 8.76 -5.43 -4.94
N ILE A 118 9.03 -5.82 -6.19
CA ILE A 118 9.37 -4.88 -7.28
C ILE A 118 8.20 -3.91 -7.51
N LEU A 119 6.98 -4.43 -7.64
CA LEU A 119 5.78 -3.62 -7.82
C LEU A 119 5.58 -2.65 -6.64
N PHE A 120 5.75 -3.13 -5.41
CA PHE A 120 5.68 -2.32 -4.21
C PHE A 120 6.71 -1.19 -4.21
N ASN A 121 7.97 -1.47 -4.58
CA ASN A 121 9.01 -0.46 -4.70
C ASN A 121 8.68 0.58 -5.78
N GLN A 122 8.10 0.19 -6.91
CA GLN A 122 7.63 1.13 -7.94
C GLN A 122 6.52 2.04 -7.40
N ILE A 123 5.61 1.51 -6.58
CA ILE A 123 4.58 2.31 -5.91
C ILE A 123 5.22 3.31 -4.96
N LYS A 124 6.20 2.89 -4.14
CA LYS A 124 6.95 3.78 -3.23
C LYS A 124 7.56 4.95 -3.99
N GLU A 125 8.24 4.71 -5.10
CA GLU A 125 8.86 5.77 -5.90
C GLU A 125 7.82 6.74 -6.46
N LYS A 126 6.67 6.26 -6.96
CA LYS A 126 5.58 7.15 -7.41
C LYS A 126 5.02 8.02 -6.30
N PHE A 127 4.86 7.47 -5.09
CA PHE A 127 4.41 8.27 -3.96
C PHE A 127 5.48 9.29 -3.53
N LYS A 128 6.77 8.94 -3.62
CA LYS A 128 7.88 9.85 -3.37
C LYS A 128 7.89 11.02 -4.35
N GLU A 129 7.72 10.75 -5.65
CA GLU A 129 7.57 11.78 -6.70
C GLU A 129 6.38 12.73 -6.42
N LEU A 130 5.32 12.22 -5.80
CA LEU A 130 4.14 13.00 -5.41
C LEU A 130 4.30 13.75 -4.07
N GLY A 131 5.49 13.73 -3.45
CA GLY A 131 5.82 14.49 -2.25
C GLY A 131 5.59 13.76 -0.92
N LEU A 132 5.52 12.43 -0.94
CA LEU A 132 5.40 11.61 0.28
C LEU A 132 6.82 11.19 0.77
N ASN A 133 7.38 11.96 1.69
CA ASN A 133 8.75 11.77 2.21
C ASN A 133 8.84 10.74 3.36
N GLU A 134 7.71 10.25 3.87
CA GLU A 134 7.65 9.30 4.99
C GLU A 134 7.94 7.85 4.59
N ILE A 135 8.34 7.64 3.34
CA ILE A 135 8.61 6.32 2.73
C ILE A 135 10.10 5.93 2.83
N GLU A 136 10.94 6.83 3.33
CA GLU A 136 12.39 6.63 3.54
C GLU A 136 12.70 5.64 4.66
#